data_AF-A0A5B6YNF7-F1
#
_entry.id   AF-A0A5B6YNF7-F1
#
_cell.length_a   1.000
_cell.length_b   1.000
_cell.length_c   1.000
_cell.angle_alpha   90.00
_cell.angle_beta   90.00
_cell.angle_gamma   90.00
#
_symmetry.space_group_name_H-M   'P 1'
#
loop_
_entity.id
_entity.type
_entity.pdbx_description
1 polymer ?
#
loop_
_entity_poly.entity_id
_entity_poly.type
_entity_poly.pdbx_seq_one_letter_code
_entity_poly.pdbx_strand_id
1 'polypeptide(L)'
;VLAVAEAIIISSALFCCRYVLGSAYSNVNEVVDYVKEMAPLICVTVIMDSLNAVLSGVARGSGWQHMGAYVNLGAFYLVGIPVAAVLGFGLHLRGKGLWIGIVTGSIVQFILLLLITSSTDWQNQATKARKRIFETTFTADNLIQ
;
A
#
# COMPACT_ATOMS: atom_id res chain seq x y z
N VAL A 1 -2.98 15.30 3.79
CA VAL A 1 -2.21 16.42 3.17
C VAL A 1 -0.76 16.03 2.96
N LEU A 2 0.01 15.67 4.00
CA LEU A 2 1.42 15.29 3.86
C LEU A 2 1.65 14.13 2.88
N ALA A 3 0.92 13.01 3.02
CA ALA A 3 1.04 11.85 2.12
C ALA A 3 0.63 12.16 0.67
N VAL A 4 -0.33 13.07 0.47
CA VAL A 4 -0.76 13.49 -0.88
C VAL A 4 0.31 14.37 -1.52
N ALA A 5 0.91 15.28 -0.76
CA ALA A 5 2.01 16.12 -1.22
C ALA A 5 3.25 15.28 -1.56
N GLU A 6 3.61 14.31 -0.70
CA GLU A 6 4.70 13.36 -0.96
C GLU A 6 4.45 12.56 -2.24
N ALA A 7 3.28 11.95 -2.39
CA ALA A 7 2.93 11.17 -3.56
C ALA A 7 3.02 11.99 -4.86
N ILE A 8 2.58 13.26 -4.83
CA ILE A 8 2.66 14.17 -5.98
C ILE A 8 4.12 14.52 -6.28
N ILE A 9 4.92 14.85 -5.27
CA ILE A 9 6.33 15.23 -5.45
C ILE A 9 7.13 14.05 -6.01
N ILE A 10 7.00 12.86 -5.42
CA ILE A 10 7.74 11.66 -5.86
C ILE A 10 7.28 11.22 -7.25
N SER A 11 5.97 11.21 -7.52
CA SER A 11 5.45 10.84 -8.85
C SER A 11 5.90 11.82 -9.93
N SER A 12 5.89 13.12 -9.64
CA SER A 12 6.34 14.16 -10.57
C SER A 12 7.85 14.06 -10.82
N ALA A 13 8.65 13.86 -9.77
CA ALA A 13 10.10 13.69 -9.89
C ALA A 13 10.46 12.42 -10.70
N LEU A 14 9.80 11.29 -10.42
CA LEU A 14 9.97 10.05 -11.19
C LEU A 14 9.59 10.23 -12.66
N PHE A 15 8.48 10.92 -12.93
CA PHE A 15 8.02 11.15 -14.29
C PHE A 15 8.99 12.06 -15.07
N CYS A 16 9.47 13.14 -14.46
CA CYS A 16 10.46 14.03 -15.06
C CYS A 16 11.80 13.30 -15.29
N CYS A 17 12.23 12.48 -14.34
CA CYS A 17 13.47 11.71 -14.43
C CYS A 17 13.35 10.39 -15.21
N ARG A 18 12.19 10.08 -15.81
CA ARG A 18 11.92 8.78 -16.45
C ARG A 18 12.94 8.41 -17.52
N TYR A 19 13.52 9.41 -18.20
CA TYR A 19 14.52 9.21 -19.24
C TYR A 19 15.90 8.85 -18.67
N VAL A 20 16.25 9.37 -17.50
CA VAL A 20 17.54 9.13 -16.82
C VAL A 20 17.48 7.86 -15.96
N LEU A 21 16.31 7.56 -15.39
CA LEU A 21 16.11 6.40 -14.52
C LEU A 21 16.42 5.08 -15.21
N GLY A 22 15.93 4.86 -16.43
CA GLY A 22 16.25 3.64 -17.18
C GLY A 22 17.77 3.48 -17.38
N SER A 23 18.44 4.56 -17.79
CA SER A 23 19.89 4.58 -18.01
C SER A 23 20.72 4.45 -16.73
N ALA A 24 20.18 4.83 -15.57
CA ALA A 24 20.86 4.68 -14.28
C ALA A 24 20.92 3.21 -13.82
N TYR A 25 19.91 2.40 -14.17
CA TYR A 25 19.82 0.99 -13.77
C TYR A 25 20.29 0.01 -14.84
N SER A 26 20.29 0.41 -16.12
CA SER A 26 20.74 -0.46 -17.21
C SER A 26 21.37 0.32 -18.36
N ASN A 27 22.44 -0.24 -18.90
CA ASN A 27 23.07 0.24 -20.15
C ASN A 27 22.45 -0.40 -21.40
N VAL A 28 21.44 -1.28 -21.25
CA VAL A 28 20.76 -1.93 -22.37
C VAL A 28 19.57 -1.09 -22.81
N ASN A 29 19.62 -0.54 -24.02
CA ASN A 29 18.58 0.37 -24.55
C ASN A 29 17.16 -0.23 -24.49
N GLU A 30 17.02 -1.54 -24.71
CA GLU A 30 15.73 -2.24 -24.62
C GLU A 30 15.12 -2.17 -23.20
N VAL A 31 15.95 -2.29 -22.16
CA VAL A 31 15.51 -2.17 -20.77
C VAL A 31 15.16 -0.71 -20.44
N VAL A 32 15.97 0.23 -20.93
CA VAL A 32 15.74 1.66 -20.74
C VAL A 32 14.40 2.10 -21.34
N ASP A 33 14.08 1.66 -22.56
CA ASP A 33 12.81 1.98 -23.20
C ASP A 33 11.63 1.28 -22.54
N TYR A 34 11.80 0.04 -22.09
CA TYR A 34 10.77 -0.65 -21.31
C TYR A 34 10.45 0.07 -19.99
N VAL A 35 11.45 0.57 -19.28
CA VAL A 35 11.25 1.37 -18.05
C VAL A 35 10.53 2.69 -18.35
N LYS A 36 10.85 3.37 -19.47
CA LYS A 36 10.13 4.60 -19.88
C LYS A 36 8.65 4.35 -20.14
N GLU A 37 8.29 3.20 -20.72
CA GLU A 37 6.90 2.80 -20.93
C GLU A 37 6.19 2.39 -19.64
N MET A 38 6.92 1.83 -18.68
CA MET A 38 6.40 1.45 -17.34
C MET A 38 6.26 2.65 -16.39
N ALA A 39 6.94 3.77 -16.66
CA ALA A 39 6.94 4.97 -15.83
C ALA A 39 5.55 5.42 -15.31
N PRO A 40 4.48 5.52 -16.13
CA PRO A 40 3.15 5.88 -15.62
C PRO A 40 2.60 4.84 -14.63
N LEU A 41 2.84 3.54 -14.85
CA LEU A 41 2.43 2.48 -13.94
C LEU A 41 3.17 2.57 -12.59
N ILE A 42 4.46 2.93 -12.64
CA ILE A 42 5.28 3.16 -11.45
C ILE A 42 4.74 4.36 -10.66
N CYS A 43 4.38 5.47 -11.31
CA CYS A 43 3.76 6.62 -10.65
C CYS A 43 2.47 6.22 -9.90
N VAL A 44 1.59 5.43 -10.55
CA VAL A 44 0.37 4.92 -9.89
C VAL A 44 0.71 4.03 -8.70
N THR A 45 1.73 3.18 -8.82
CA THR A 45 2.21 2.31 -7.73
C THR A 45 2.64 3.15 -6.53
N VAL A 46 3.45 4.19 -6.73
CA VAL A 46 3.91 5.09 -5.67
C VAL A 46 2.75 5.78 -4.96
N ILE A 47 1.77 6.29 -5.71
CA ILE A 47 0.57 6.92 -5.12
C ILE A 47 -0.17 5.90 -4.23
N MET A 48 -0.37 4.68 -4.73
CA MET A 48 -1.04 3.62 -3.98
C MET A 48 -0.24 3.19 -2.75
N ASP A 49 1.08 3.12 -2.83
CA ASP A 49 1.93 2.77 -1.71
C ASP A 49 1.86 3.82 -0.61
N SER A 50 1.87 5.12 -0.95
CA SER A 50 1.66 6.20 0.02
C SER A 50 0.30 6.11 0.71
N LEU A 51 -0.76 5.82 -0.05
CA LEU A 51 -2.12 5.66 0.49
C LEU A 51 -2.23 4.44 1.42
N ASN A 52 -1.68 3.30 1.00
CA ASN A 52 -1.65 2.07 1.80
C ASN A 52 -0.78 2.23 3.07
N ALA A 53 0.30 3.00 3.02
CA ALA A 53 1.12 3.31 4.17
C ALA A 53 0.35 4.11 5.23
N VAL A 54 -0.47 5.09 4.81
CA VAL A 54 -1.32 5.86 5.72
C VAL A 54 -2.36 4.96 6.39
N LEU A 55 -3.11 4.16 5.61
CA LEU A 55 -4.12 3.26 6.18
C LEU A 55 -3.51 2.18 7.06
N SER A 56 -2.34 1.63 6.70
CA SER A 56 -1.60 0.69 7.53
C SER A 56 -1.09 1.35 8.83
N GLY A 57 -0.76 2.64 8.78
CA GLY A 57 -0.47 3.45 9.97
C GLY A 57 -1.68 3.58 10.88
N VAL A 58 -2.86 3.90 10.32
CA VAL A 58 -4.13 3.98 11.06
C VAL A 58 -4.49 2.64 11.68
N ALA A 59 -4.42 1.54 10.91
CA ALA A 59 -4.70 0.20 11.40
C ALA A 59 -3.77 -0.21 12.56
N ARG A 60 -2.47 0.11 12.47
CA ARG A 60 -1.52 -0.13 13.56
C ARG A 60 -1.81 0.74 14.79
N GLY A 61 -2.12 2.02 14.60
CA GLY A 61 -2.46 2.94 15.68
C GLY A 61 -3.74 2.57 16.43
N SER A 62 -4.75 2.06 15.73
CA SER A 62 -6.01 1.58 16.35
C SER A 62 -5.91 0.16 16.92
N GLY A 63 -4.83 -0.57 16.62
CA GLY A 63 -4.61 -1.96 17.05
C GLY A 63 -5.34 -3.01 16.22
N TRP A 64 -5.68 -2.71 14.96
CA TRP A 64 -6.37 -3.64 14.04
C TRP A 64 -5.42 -4.34 13.07
N GLN A 65 -4.19 -4.57 13.51
CA GLN A 65 -3.11 -5.18 12.72
C GLN A 65 -3.57 -6.50 12.08
N HIS A 66 -4.28 -7.32 12.86
CA HIS A 66 -4.81 -8.61 12.42
C HIS A 66 -5.83 -8.47 11.28
N MET A 67 -6.78 -7.53 11.36
CA MET A 67 -7.72 -7.28 10.26
C MET A 67 -6.99 -6.80 9.00
N GLY A 68 -5.99 -5.91 9.15
CA GLY A 68 -5.17 -5.46 8.04
C GLY A 68 -4.41 -6.60 7.35
N ALA A 69 -3.89 -7.56 8.11
CA ALA A 69 -3.21 -8.73 7.57
C ALA A 69 -4.15 -9.64 6.77
N TYR A 70 -5.37 -9.89 7.26
CA TYR A 70 -6.37 -10.68 6.52
C TYR A 70 -6.79 -10.00 5.22
N VAL A 71 -7.03 -8.69 5.25
CA VAL A 71 -7.37 -7.90 4.05
C VAL A 71 -6.23 -7.94 3.04
N ASN A 72 -4.98 -7.79 3.48
CA ASN A 72 -3.80 -7.85 2.63
C ASN A 72 -3.66 -9.22 1.95
N LEU A 73 -3.76 -10.32 2.72
CA LEU A 73 -3.73 -11.67 2.19
C LEU A 73 -4.84 -11.90 1.17
N GLY A 74 -6.08 -11.52 1.50
CA GLY A 74 -7.22 -11.64 0.59
C GLY A 74 -7.01 -10.86 -0.70
N ALA A 75 -6.61 -9.60 -0.62
CA ALA A 75 -6.42 -8.74 -1.79
C ALA A 75 -5.34 -9.26 -2.74
N PHE A 76 -4.17 -9.65 -2.22
CA PHE A 76 -3.08 -10.13 -3.07
C PHE A 76 -3.28 -11.56 -3.54
N TYR A 77 -3.75 -12.48 -2.69
CA TYR A 77 -3.84 -13.89 -3.07
C TYR A 77 -5.10 -14.22 -3.86
N LEU A 78 -6.25 -13.61 -3.53
CA LEU A 78 -7.52 -13.91 -4.20
C LEU A 78 -7.74 -13.07 -5.45
N VAL A 79 -7.13 -11.87 -5.53
CA VAL A 79 -7.34 -10.96 -6.66
C VAL A 79 -6.02 -10.65 -7.38
N GLY A 80 -5.01 -10.16 -6.68
CA GLY A 80 -3.74 -9.72 -7.27
C GLY A 80 -3.03 -10.82 -8.08
N ILE A 81 -2.84 -12.00 -7.50
CA ILE A 81 -2.15 -13.13 -8.14
C ILE A 81 -2.95 -13.67 -9.35
N PRO A 82 -4.27 -13.93 -9.26
CA PRO A 82 -5.06 -14.33 -10.43
C PRO A 82 -5.01 -13.29 -11.57
N VAL A 83 -5.14 -12.01 -11.24
CA VAL A 83 -5.07 -10.92 -12.22
C VAL A 83 -3.67 -10.85 -12.85
N ALA A 84 -2.61 -10.97 -12.05
CA ALA A 84 -1.23 -11.03 -12.53
C ALA A 84 -1.00 -12.23 -13.47
N ALA A 85 -1.57 -13.39 -13.14
CA ALA A 85 -1.43 -14.60 -13.94
C ALA A 85 -2.17 -14.47 -15.28
N VAL A 86 -3.40 -13.97 -15.27
CA VAL A 86 -4.20 -13.78 -16.48
C VAL A 86 -3.58 -12.71 -17.39
N LEU A 87 -3.17 -11.57 -16.85
CA LEU A 87 -2.55 -10.51 -17.66
C LEU A 87 -1.14 -10.87 -18.11
N GLY A 88 -0.33 -11.44 -17.22
CA GLY A 88 1.07 -11.78 -17.48
C GLY A 88 1.22 -12.92 -18.49
N PHE A 89 0.47 -14.01 -18.30
CA PHE A 89 0.58 -15.22 -19.12
C PHE A 89 -0.55 -15.37 -20.14
N GLY A 90 -1.80 -15.09 -19.76
CA GLY A 90 -2.95 -15.21 -20.68
C GLY A 90 -2.92 -14.15 -21.79
N LEU A 91 -2.76 -12.89 -21.43
CA LEU A 91 -2.72 -11.75 -22.37
C LEU A 91 -1.29 -11.41 -22.85
N HIS A 92 -0.29 -12.23 -22.49
CA HIS A 92 1.10 -12.08 -22.92
C HIS A 92 1.71 -10.69 -22.66
N LEU A 93 1.18 -9.95 -21.67
CA LEU A 93 1.74 -8.66 -21.23
C LEU A 93 3.04 -8.83 -20.42
N ARG A 94 3.46 -10.08 -20.15
CA ARG A 94 4.72 -10.44 -19.46
C ARG A 94 4.90 -9.63 -18.17
N GLY A 95 6.00 -8.89 -18.04
CA GLY A 95 6.30 -8.10 -16.84
C GLY A 95 5.30 -6.98 -16.56
N LYS A 96 4.72 -6.34 -17.59
CA LYS A 96 3.68 -5.32 -17.43
C LYS A 96 2.44 -5.93 -16.80
N GLY A 97 2.02 -7.10 -17.28
CA GLY A 97 0.85 -7.81 -16.76
C GLY A 97 1.01 -8.21 -15.29
N LEU A 98 2.21 -8.67 -14.92
CA LEU A 98 2.53 -9.02 -13.53
C LEU A 98 2.45 -7.78 -12.62
N TRP A 99 2.99 -6.66 -13.07
CA TRP A 99 3.00 -5.41 -12.32
C TRP A 99 1.60 -4.81 -12.14
N ILE A 100 0.76 -4.89 -13.18
CA ILE A 100 -0.66 -4.48 -13.10
C ILE A 100 -1.42 -5.32 -12.07
N GLY A 101 -1.11 -6.62 -11.97
CA GLY A 101 -1.72 -7.48 -10.95
C GLY A 101 -1.35 -7.06 -9.52
N ILE A 102 -0.09 -6.65 -9.28
CA ILE A 102 0.35 -6.08 -7.99
C ILE A 102 -0.43 -4.80 -7.69
N VAL A 103 -0.49 -3.87 -8.65
CA VAL A 103 -1.21 -2.59 -8.49
C VAL A 103 -2.70 -2.83 -8.21
N THR A 104 -3.31 -3.80 -8.87
CA THR A 104 -4.72 -4.17 -8.65
C THR A 104 -4.93 -4.73 -7.24
N GLY A 105 -4.02 -5.59 -6.76
CA GLY A 105 -4.01 -6.05 -5.38
C GLY A 105 -3.94 -4.89 -4.38
N SER A 106 -3.02 -3.96 -4.60
CA SER A 106 -2.87 -2.76 -3.76
C SER A 106 -4.11 -1.86 -3.75
N ILE A 107 -4.81 -1.71 -4.88
CA ILE A 107 -6.06 -0.94 -4.97
C ILE A 107 -7.18 -1.63 -4.19
N VAL A 108 -7.33 -2.94 -4.33
CA VAL A 108 -8.36 -3.71 -3.60
C VAL A 108 -8.10 -3.64 -2.09
N GLN A 109 -6.85 -3.82 -1.67
CA GLN A 109 -6.45 -3.67 -0.27
C GLN A 109 -6.80 -2.28 0.26
N PHE A 110 -6.46 -1.22 -0.49
CA PHE A 110 -6.75 0.16 -0.12
C PHE A 110 -8.25 0.39 0.06
N ILE A 111 -9.08 -0.04 -0.90
CA ILE A 111 -10.54 0.13 -0.83
C ILE A 111 -11.12 -0.60 0.39
N LEU A 112 -10.70 -1.85 0.62
CA LEU A 112 -11.20 -2.64 1.76
C LEU A 112 -10.81 -2.01 3.10
N LEU A 113 -9.56 -1.58 3.26
CA LEU A 113 -9.13 -0.89 4.47
C LEU A 113 -9.85 0.45 4.64
N LEU A 114 -10.04 1.21 3.57
CA LEU A 114 -10.76 2.48 3.61
C LEU A 114 -12.20 2.27 4.07
N LEU A 115 -12.90 1.27 3.54
CA LEU A 115 -14.26 0.92 3.96
C LEU A 115 -14.30 0.54 5.44
N ILE A 116 -13.37 -0.30 5.91
CA ILE A 116 -13.28 -0.66 7.34
C ILE A 116 -13.06 0.58 8.20
N THR A 117 -12.11 1.44 7.80
CA THR A 117 -11.79 2.70 8.49
C THR A 117 -13.00 3.65 8.53
N SER A 118 -13.73 3.80 7.42
CA SER A 118 -14.93 4.66 7.35
C SER A 118 -16.12 4.10 8.12
N SER A 119 -16.31 2.79 8.13
CA SER A 119 -17.40 2.12 8.85
C SER A 119 -17.12 1.90 10.33
N THR A 120 -15.92 2.19 10.82
CA THR A 120 -15.61 2.00 12.23
C THR A 120 -16.13 3.15 13.09
N ASP A 121 -16.85 2.78 14.15
CA ASP A 121 -17.18 3.68 15.25
C ASP A 121 -15.91 4.14 16.01
N TRP A 122 -15.48 5.35 15.68
CA TRP A 122 -14.32 6.01 16.30
C TRP A 122 -14.52 6.33 17.78
N GLN A 123 -15.76 6.54 18.25
CA GLN A 123 -16.05 6.78 19.67
C GLN A 123 -15.79 5.52 20.51
N ASN A 124 -16.22 4.37 19.98
CA ASN A 124 -15.94 3.08 20.61
C ASN A 124 -14.43 2.78 20.62
N GLN A 125 -13.71 3.15 19.55
CA GLN A 125 -12.25 2.98 19.51
C GLN A 125 -11.52 3.86 20.51
N ALA A 126 -11.91 5.13 20.64
CA ALA A 126 -11.36 6.02 21.65
C ALA A 126 -11.59 5.46 23.07
N THR A 127 -12.78 4.90 23.32
CA THR A 127 -13.11 4.24 24.60
C THR A 127 -12.24 3.00 24.85
N LYS A 128 -12.05 2.15 23.84
CA LYS A 128 -11.16 0.96 23.94
C LYS A 128 -9.70 1.33 24.15
N ALA A 129 -9.21 2.37 23.46
CA ALA A 129 -7.86 2.88 23.64
C ALA A 129 -7.67 3.41 25.07
N ARG A 130 -8.65 4.17 25.59
CA ARG A 130 -8.65 4.66 26.97
C ARG A 130 -8.56 3.49 27.96
N LYS A 131 -9.43 2.47 27.83
CA LYS A 131 -9.41 1.28 28.71
C LYS A 131 -8.05 0.57 28.71
N ARG A 132 -7.44 0.35 27.54
CA ARG A 132 -6.11 -0.27 27.42
C ARG A 132 -5.02 0.47 28.21
N ILE A 133 -5.04 1.80 28.17
CA ILE A 133 -4.06 2.62 28.91
C ILE A 133 -4.30 2.48 30.42
N PHE A 134 -5.55 2.61 30.88
CA PHE A 134 -5.87 2.50 32.31
C PHE A 134 -5.53 1.12 32.89
N GLU A 135 -5.88 0.02 32.21
CA GLU A 135 -5.49 -1.33 32.66
C GLU A 135 -3.97 -1.49 32.76
N THR A 136 -3.22 -0.93 31.80
CA THR A 136 -1.75 -0.97 31.84
C THR A 136 -1.19 -0.18 33.03
N THR A 137 -1.76 1.00 33.33
CA THR A 137 -1.36 1.81 34.49
C THR A 137 -1.64 1.09 35.81
N PHE A 138 -2.85 0.53 35.99
CA PHE A 138 -3.18 -0.22 37.21
C PHE A 138 -2.29 -1.45 37.42
N THR A 139 -1.94 -2.14 36.34
CA THR A 139 -1.05 -3.31 36.42
C THR A 139 0.38 -2.88 36.78
N ALA A 140 0.86 -1.77 36.22
CA ALA A 140 2.18 -1.23 36.54
C ALA A 140 2.27 -0.78 38.00
N ASP A 141 1.28 -0.05 38.53
CA ASP A 141 1.26 0.39 39.93
C ASP A 141 1.22 -0.80 40.90
N ASN A 142 0.44 -1.85 40.60
CA ASN A 142 0.39 -3.08 41.40
C ASN A 142 1.66 -3.93 41.35
N LEU A 143 2.54 -3.73 40.36
CA LEU A 143 3.84 -4.42 40.26
C LEU A 143 4.97 -3.69 40.99
N ILE A 144 4.77 -2.42 41.33
CA ILE A 144 5.78 -1.56 42.00
C ILE A 144 5.58 -1.55 43.53
N GLN A 145 4.43 -2.02 44.00
CA GLN A 145 4.07 -2.13 45.43
C GLN A 145 4.37 -3.53 45.98
#